data_AF-A0A1B6MRA8-F1
#
_entry.id   AF-A0A1B6MRA8-F1
#
_cell.length_a   1.000
_cell.length_b   1.000
_cell.length_c   1.000
_cell.angle_alpha   90.00
_cell.angle_beta   90.00
_cell.angle_gamma   90.00
#
_symmetry.space_group_name_H-M   'P 1'
#
loop_
_entity.id
_entity.type
_entity.pdbx_description
1 polymer ?
#
loop_
_entity_poly.entity_id
_entity_poly.type
_entity_poly.pdbx_seq_one_letter_code
_entity_poly.pdbx_strand_id
1 'polypeptide(L)'
;MALFGISLPIKGLTFFLSYTILASMLGMLQFGYNTGVINAPEVNIENFMKDVYKDRYGEDIQEDSVKLLYSLAVSIFAIGGMLGGFSGGVIANKFGRKGGLLLNNVLGIGGACLMGFTKIMHSYELLFLGRFIIGVNCGLNTSLVPMYISEIAPLNLRGGLGTVNQLAVTIGLLISQILGIEQILGTDDGWPVLLGLAICPAVLQLILLPVCPESPRYLLIQKQWEEEARKALRRLRASNNVEEDIEEMRAEQRAQQSESMISMTELICSPTLRSPLIISIVMQLSQQLSGINAVFYYSTGLFISSGLTEETSKFMTIGIGAIMVAMTLVIMPLMDRMGRRTLHLYGLGGMFIFSIFITISFLIKEFFGYVQEMIDWMS
;
A
#
# COMPACT_ATOMS: atom_id res chain seq x y z
N MET A 1 29.13 25.51 -10.00
CA MET A 1 28.75 24.15 -10.44
C MET A 1 28.44 23.32 -9.18
N ALA A 2 27.46 23.64 -8.32
CA ALA A 2 26.01 23.85 -8.49
C ALA A 2 25.21 22.58 -8.85
N LEU A 3 25.42 21.47 -8.12
CA LEU A 3 24.65 20.22 -8.33
C LEU A 3 24.07 19.54 -7.07
N PHE A 4 24.37 20.01 -5.85
CA PHE A 4 23.81 19.42 -4.60
C PHE A 4 23.44 20.48 -3.55
N GLY A 5 22.71 21.51 -3.97
CA GLY A 5 22.13 22.51 -3.08
C GLY A 5 20.73 22.14 -2.61
N ILE A 6 20.58 21.06 -1.83
CA ILE A 6 19.33 20.81 -1.10
C ILE A 6 19.38 21.62 0.20
N SER A 7 19.07 22.91 0.08
CA SER A 7 18.68 23.75 1.23
C SER A 7 17.69 24.83 0.75
N LEU A 8 16.56 24.40 0.22
CA LEU A 8 15.37 25.24 0.23
C LEU A 8 14.65 24.96 1.55
N PRO A 9 14.56 25.93 2.49
CA PRO A 9 13.54 25.85 3.52
C PRO A 9 12.21 25.91 2.77
N ILE A 10 11.58 24.74 2.61
CA ILE A 10 10.26 24.64 1.99
C ILE A 10 9.33 25.50 2.84
N LYS A 11 8.98 26.71 2.37
CA LYS A 11 8.10 27.64 3.08
C LYS A 11 6.83 26.89 3.51
N GLY A 12 6.59 26.79 4.81
CA GLY A 12 5.41 26.13 5.38
C GLY A 12 5.63 24.71 5.92
N LEU A 13 6.80 24.08 5.72
CA LEU A 13 7.12 22.79 6.34
C LEU A 13 7.73 23.00 7.74
N THR A 14 6.94 22.77 8.78
CA THR A 14 7.42 22.82 10.17
C THR A 14 7.90 21.46 10.64
N PHE A 15 8.75 21.43 11.68
CA PHE A 15 9.19 20.17 12.29
C PHE A 15 7.99 19.31 12.76
N PHE A 16 6.99 19.94 13.37
CA PHE A 16 5.81 19.25 13.88
C PHE A 16 4.90 18.73 12.75
N LEU A 17 4.80 19.46 11.63
CA LEU A 17 4.11 18.99 10.43
C LEU A 17 4.82 17.77 9.84
N SER A 18 6.16 17.81 9.71
CA SER A 18 6.95 16.65 9.25
C SER A 18 6.78 15.43 10.15
N TYR A 19 6.81 15.63 11.48
CA TYR A 19 6.53 14.58 12.45
C TYR A 19 5.14 13.95 12.23
N THR A 20 4.11 14.79 12.06
CA THR A 20 2.74 14.34 11.87
C THR A 20 2.58 13.55 10.56
N ILE A 21 3.22 14.02 9.49
CA ILE A 21 3.26 13.33 8.19
C ILE A 21 3.94 11.97 8.37
N LEU A 22 5.14 11.90 8.94
CA LEU A 22 5.87 10.64 9.15
C LEU A 22 5.08 9.65 10.01
N ALA A 23 4.44 10.11 11.09
CA ALA A 23 3.59 9.26 11.92
C ALA A 23 2.39 8.71 11.14
N SER A 24 1.74 9.52 10.30
CA SER A 24 0.63 9.05 9.47
C SER A 24 1.05 8.09 8.35
N MET A 25 2.25 8.27 7.79
CA MET A 25 2.80 7.43 6.71
C MET A 25 3.07 6.00 7.13
N LEU A 26 3.24 5.71 8.42
CA LEU A 26 3.44 4.34 8.91
C LEU A 26 2.31 3.39 8.48
N GLY A 27 1.08 3.89 8.31
CA GLY A 27 -0.02 3.10 7.75
C GLY A 27 0.17 2.74 6.26
N MET A 28 0.76 3.65 5.47
CA MET A 28 1.10 3.38 4.06
C MET A 28 2.35 2.50 3.92
N LEU A 29 3.29 2.61 4.85
CA LEU A 29 4.41 1.66 4.96
C LEU A 29 3.88 0.25 5.26
N GLN A 30 2.92 0.13 6.19
CA GLN A 30 2.26 -1.13 6.49
C GLN A 30 1.52 -1.71 5.27
N PHE A 31 0.88 -0.86 4.46
CA PHE A 31 0.28 -1.27 3.18
C PHE A 31 1.32 -1.88 2.24
N GLY A 32 2.44 -1.19 2.03
CA GLY A 32 3.53 -1.69 1.18
C GLY A 32 4.14 -2.99 1.69
N TYR A 33 4.38 -3.07 3.01
CA TYR A 33 4.94 -4.25 3.65
C TYR A 33 4.05 -5.48 3.45
N ASN A 34 2.76 -5.39 3.77
CA ASN A 34 1.83 -6.53 3.66
C ASN A 34 1.55 -6.94 2.20
N THR A 35 1.74 -6.02 1.26
CA THR A 35 1.68 -6.31 -0.17
C THR A 35 2.87 -7.20 -0.59
N GLY A 36 4.10 -6.88 -0.18
CA GLY A 36 5.29 -7.65 -0.63
C GLY A 36 5.63 -8.89 0.20
N VAL A 37 5.25 -8.92 1.48
CA VAL A 37 5.73 -9.93 2.45
C VAL A 37 5.34 -11.37 2.12
N ILE A 38 4.30 -11.60 1.29
CA ILE A 38 3.87 -12.96 0.93
C ILE A 38 4.78 -13.64 -0.09
N ASN A 39 5.44 -12.85 -0.95
CA ASN A 39 6.13 -13.34 -2.14
C ASN A 39 7.38 -14.16 -1.79
N ALA A 40 8.22 -13.65 -0.89
CA ALA A 40 9.48 -14.31 -0.57
C ALA A 40 9.33 -15.68 0.14
N PRO A 41 8.42 -15.86 1.13
CA PRO A 41 8.19 -17.15 1.78
C PRO A 41 7.12 -18.02 1.10
N GLU A 42 6.85 -17.85 -0.20
CA GLU A 42 5.81 -18.60 -0.94
C GLU A 42 5.94 -20.12 -0.72
N VAL A 43 7.11 -20.67 -1.01
CA VAL A 43 7.40 -22.11 -0.87
C VAL A 43 7.26 -22.58 0.58
N ASN A 44 7.71 -21.79 1.56
CA ASN A 44 7.61 -22.15 2.98
C ASN A 44 6.15 -22.18 3.45
N ILE A 45 5.31 -21.26 2.97
CA ILE A 45 3.87 -21.22 3.27
C ILE A 45 3.16 -22.40 2.62
N GLU A 46 3.49 -22.75 1.38
CA GLU A 46 2.93 -23.93 0.70
C GLU A 46 3.30 -25.23 1.44
N ASN A 47 4.55 -25.38 1.86
CA ASN A 47 5.00 -26.53 2.64
C ASN A 47 4.27 -26.61 3.99
N PHE A 48 4.10 -25.47 4.68
CA PHE A 48 3.29 -25.42 5.90
C PHE A 48 1.84 -25.87 5.67
N MET A 49 1.21 -25.46 4.56
CA MET A 49 -0.14 -25.91 4.24
C MET A 49 -0.20 -27.42 3.98
N LYS A 50 0.82 -27.99 3.31
CA LYS A 50 0.95 -29.45 3.11
C LYS A 50 1.08 -30.18 4.44
N ASP A 51 1.95 -29.70 5.32
CA ASP A 51 2.21 -30.32 6.63
C ASP A 51 0.95 -30.33 7.51
N VAL A 52 0.23 -29.21 7.58
CA VAL A 52 -1.02 -29.11 8.36
C VAL A 52 -2.11 -30.01 7.78
N TYR A 53 -2.21 -30.12 6.45
CA TYR A 53 -3.19 -31.01 5.82
C TYR A 53 -2.87 -32.47 6.11
N LYS A 54 -1.59 -32.85 5.99
CA LYS A 54 -1.12 -34.21 6.28
C LYS A 54 -1.35 -34.60 7.73
N ASP A 55 -1.09 -33.71 8.67
CA ASP A 55 -1.36 -33.94 10.09
C ASP A 55 -2.85 -34.13 10.38
N ARG A 56 -3.72 -33.39 9.68
CA ARG A 56 -5.18 -33.45 9.90
C ARG A 56 -5.87 -34.65 9.25
N TYR A 57 -5.44 -35.05 8.06
CA TYR A 57 -6.15 -36.05 7.24
C TYR A 57 -5.33 -37.33 6.98
N GLY A 58 -4.03 -37.33 7.30
CA GLY A 58 -3.15 -38.47 7.05
C GLY A 58 -2.75 -38.68 5.59
N GLU A 59 -3.18 -37.81 4.68
CA GLU A 59 -2.94 -37.88 3.24
C GLU A 59 -2.19 -36.64 2.73
N ASP A 60 -1.40 -36.81 1.67
CA ASP A 60 -0.72 -35.71 1.01
C ASP A 60 -1.70 -34.95 0.10
N ILE A 61 -1.75 -33.64 0.23
CA ILE A 61 -2.58 -32.76 -0.60
C ILE A 61 -2.00 -32.62 -2.02
N GLN A 62 -2.86 -32.65 -3.04
CA GLN A 62 -2.46 -32.42 -4.43
C GLN A 62 -1.85 -31.01 -4.61
N GLU A 63 -0.78 -30.90 -5.41
CA GLU A 63 -0.07 -29.63 -5.63
C GLU A 63 -0.97 -28.49 -6.13
N ASP A 64 -1.88 -28.78 -7.07
CA ASP A 64 -2.81 -27.78 -7.59
C ASP A 64 -3.73 -27.22 -6.49
N SER A 65 -4.10 -28.06 -5.52
CA SER A 65 -4.94 -27.64 -4.38
C SER A 65 -4.17 -26.72 -3.43
N VAL A 66 -2.87 -26.98 -3.20
CA VAL A 66 -2.02 -26.10 -2.39
C VAL A 66 -1.84 -24.74 -3.04
N LYS A 67 -1.59 -24.72 -4.36
CA LYS A 67 -1.48 -23.47 -5.13
C LYS A 67 -2.77 -22.65 -5.09
N LEU A 68 -3.93 -23.32 -5.11
CA LEU A 68 -5.24 -22.67 -4.92
C LEU A 68 -5.40 -22.09 -3.52
N LEU A 69 -4.99 -22.81 -2.46
CA LEU A 69 -5.01 -22.31 -1.08
C LEU A 69 -4.08 -21.11 -0.89
N TYR A 70 -2.88 -21.16 -1.45
CA TYR A 70 -1.95 -20.03 -1.43
C TYR A 70 -2.52 -18.82 -2.18
N SER A 71 -3.07 -19.03 -3.38
CA SER A 71 -3.74 -17.98 -4.17
C SER A 71 -4.93 -17.37 -3.40
N LEU A 72 -5.66 -18.17 -2.63
CA LEU A 72 -6.71 -17.69 -1.74
C LEU A 72 -6.13 -16.81 -0.62
N ALA A 73 -5.01 -17.20 -0.01
CA ALA A 73 -4.31 -16.41 1.01
C ALA A 73 -3.87 -15.03 0.50
N VAL A 74 -3.40 -14.97 -0.76
CA VAL A 74 -2.98 -13.74 -1.42
C VAL A 74 -4.21 -12.88 -1.78
N SER A 75 -5.26 -13.46 -2.34
CA SER A 75 -6.43 -12.73 -2.85
C SER A 75 -7.37 -12.22 -1.76
N ILE A 76 -7.50 -12.92 -0.62
CA ILE A 76 -8.38 -12.49 0.49
C ILE A 76 -7.94 -11.15 1.10
N PHE A 77 -6.65 -10.83 1.00
CA PHE A 77 -6.11 -9.50 1.37
C PHE A 77 -6.75 -8.38 0.55
N ALA A 78 -6.93 -8.57 -0.76
CA ALA A 78 -7.57 -7.59 -1.63
C ALA A 78 -9.07 -7.42 -1.31
N ILE A 79 -9.75 -8.50 -0.94
CA ILE A 79 -11.16 -8.47 -0.48
C ILE A 79 -11.28 -7.66 0.81
N GLY A 80 -10.38 -7.89 1.77
CA GLY A 80 -10.28 -7.06 2.98
C GLY A 80 -10.03 -5.59 2.64
N GLY A 81 -9.08 -5.33 1.73
CA GLY A 81 -8.74 -3.99 1.24
C GLY A 81 -9.92 -3.25 0.64
N MET A 82 -10.76 -3.94 -0.13
CA MET A 82 -12.00 -3.39 -0.70
C MET A 82 -12.96 -2.94 0.41
N LEU A 83 -13.23 -3.79 1.41
CA LEU A 83 -14.10 -3.44 2.54
C LEU A 83 -13.54 -2.28 3.37
N GLY A 84 -12.23 -2.28 3.62
CA GLY A 84 -11.54 -1.19 4.32
C GLY A 84 -11.62 0.13 3.56
N GLY A 85 -11.38 0.11 2.24
CA GLY A 85 -11.45 1.31 1.40
C GLY A 85 -12.85 1.92 1.34
N PHE A 86 -13.90 1.09 1.17
CA PHE A 86 -15.28 1.58 1.16
C PHE A 86 -15.74 2.14 2.51
N SER A 87 -15.29 1.55 3.62
CA SER A 87 -15.64 2.00 4.97
C SER A 87 -14.81 3.21 5.45
N GLY A 88 -13.72 3.55 4.77
CA GLY A 88 -12.81 4.64 5.14
C GLY A 88 -13.49 6.00 5.29
N GLY A 89 -14.40 6.36 4.37
CA GLY A 89 -15.14 7.63 4.46
C GLY A 89 -16.09 7.69 5.65
N VAL A 90 -16.78 6.58 5.96
CA VAL A 90 -17.69 6.48 7.11
C VAL A 90 -16.91 6.61 8.42
N ILE A 91 -15.78 5.92 8.52
CA ILE A 91 -14.91 5.96 9.71
C ILE A 91 -14.29 7.35 9.88
N ALA A 92 -13.81 7.97 8.80
CA ALA A 92 -13.22 9.32 8.82
C ALA A 92 -14.21 10.39 9.31
N ASN A 93 -15.49 10.25 8.94
CA ASN A 93 -16.55 11.16 9.35
C ASN A 93 -17.01 10.91 10.79
N LYS A 94 -17.14 9.64 11.20
CA LYS A 94 -17.64 9.27 12.53
C LYS A 94 -16.62 9.50 13.63
N PHE A 95 -15.38 9.05 13.42
CA PHE A 95 -14.32 9.05 14.44
C PHE A 95 -13.24 10.10 14.23
N GLY A 96 -13.27 10.84 13.12
CA GLY A 96 -12.17 11.72 12.71
C GLY A 96 -11.08 10.97 11.97
N ARG A 97 -10.08 11.71 11.48
CA ARG A 97 -9.00 11.13 10.67
C ARG A 97 -7.98 10.45 11.57
N LYS A 98 -7.50 11.16 12.60
CA LYS A 98 -6.63 10.59 13.65
C LYS A 98 -7.33 9.49 14.42
N GLY A 99 -8.58 9.71 14.84
CA GLY A 99 -9.36 8.68 15.55
C GLY A 99 -9.56 7.41 14.71
N GLY A 100 -9.83 7.57 13.40
CA GLY A 100 -9.91 6.45 12.46
C GLY A 100 -8.59 5.68 12.33
N LEU A 101 -7.46 6.37 12.21
CA LEU A 101 -6.14 5.74 12.15
C LEU A 101 -5.76 5.01 13.45
N LEU A 102 -6.11 5.56 14.62
CA LEU A 102 -5.90 4.88 15.92
C LEU A 102 -6.72 3.57 16.00
N LEU A 103 -8.00 3.62 15.64
CA LEU A 103 -8.86 2.43 15.58
C LEU A 103 -8.32 1.41 14.57
N ASN A 104 -7.82 1.89 13.43
CA ASN A 104 -7.28 1.04 12.40
C ASN A 104 -6.05 0.24 12.87
N ASN A 105 -5.21 0.83 13.73
CA ASN A 105 -4.04 0.12 14.29
C ASN A 105 -4.42 -1.11 15.13
N VAL A 106 -5.60 -1.12 15.75
CA VAL A 106 -6.10 -2.31 16.47
C VAL A 106 -6.32 -3.48 15.49
N LEU A 107 -6.89 -3.20 14.30
CA LEU A 107 -7.02 -4.19 13.23
C LEU A 107 -5.65 -4.62 12.71
N GLY A 108 -4.73 -3.67 12.57
CA GLY A 108 -3.35 -3.92 12.14
C GLY A 108 -2.62 -4.90 13.07
N ILE A 109 -2.68 -4.64 14.38
CA ILE A 109 -2.08 -5.49 15.42
C ILE A 109 -2.78 -6.86 15.45
N GLY A 110 -4.13 -6.89 15.42
CA GLY A 110 -4.89 -8.15 15.43
C GLY A 110 -4.56 -9.04 14.23
N GLY A 111 -4.52 -8.47 13.02
CA GLY A 111 -4.17 -9.19 11.80
C GLY A 111 -2.73 -9.72 11.83
N ALA A 112 -1.77 -8.89 12.27
CA ALA A 112 -0.37 -9.30 12.40
C ALA A 112 -0.18 -10.43 13.42
N CYS A 113 -0.84 -10.35 14.58
CA CYS A 113 -0.81 -11.41 15.59
C CYS A 113 -1.37 -12.72 15.04
N LEU A 114 -2.54 -12.70 14.38
CA LEU A 114 -3.13 -13.90 13.79
C LEU A 114 -2.18 -14.57 12.79
N MET A 115 -1.55 -13.78 11.91
CA MET A 115 -0.56 -14.31 10.97
C MET A 115 0.66 -14.88 11.69
N GLY A 116 1.19 -14.20 12.70
CA GLY A 116 2.36 -14.65 13.47
C GLY A 116 2.13 -15.93 14.27
N PHE A 117 0.92 -16.15 14.79
CA PHE A 117 0.56 -17.35 15.56
C PHE A 117 0.11 -18.54 14.70
N THR A 118 -0.02 -18.38 13.38
CA THR A 118 -0.48 -19.42 12.44
C THR A 118 0.27 -20.74 12.60
N LYS A 119 1.61 -20.69 12.65
CA LYS A 119 2.45 -21.90 12.75
C LYS A 119 2.30 -22.58 14.12
N ILE A 120 2.22 -21.81 15.19
CA ILE A 120 2.05 -22.31 16.56
C ILE A 120 0.70 -23.02 16.75
N MET A 121 -0.34 -22.51 16.08
CA MET A 121 -1.70 -23.06 16.18
C MET A 121 -1.99 -24.16 15.15
N HIS A 122 -1.02 -24.54 14.31
CA HIS A 122 -1.16 -25.57 13.27
C HIS A 122 -2.42 -25.38 12.38
N SER A 123 -2.72 -24.14 11.98
CA SER A 123 -3.94 -23.82 11.24
C SER A 123 -3.70 -22.76 10.17
N TYR A 124 -3.83 -23.15 8.90
CA TYR A 124 -3.76 -22.22 7.76
C TYR A 124 -5.01 -21.32 7.67
N GLU A 125 -6.11 -21.65 8.35
CA GLU A 125 -7.30 -20.81 8.42
C GLU A 125 -7.03 -19.49 9.18
N LEU A 126 -6.17 -19.53 10.21
CA LEU A 126 -5.71 -18.32 10.90
C LEU A 126 -4.94 -17.38 9.97
N LEU A 127 -4.17 -17.93 9.02
CA LEU A 127 -3.48 -17.14 8.01
C LEU A 127 -4.48 -16.39 7.13
N PHE A 128 -5.54 -17.05 6.67
CA PHE A 128 -6.59 -16.41 5.85
C PHE A 128 -7.31 -15.30 6.61
N LEU A 129 -7.68 -15.56 7.87
CA LEU A 129 -8.32 -14.55 8.71
C LEU A 129 -7.40 -13.36 9.00
N GLY A 130 -6.12 -13.62 9.31
CA GLY A 130 -5.10 -12.59 9.49
C GLY A 130 -4.90 -11.75 8.23
N ARG A 131 -4.84 -12.40 7.05
CA ARG A 131 -4.75 -11.74 5.74
C ARG A 131 -5.97 -10.88 5.42
N PHE A 132 -7.16 -11.36 5.75
CA PHE A 132 -8.38 -10.58 5.58
C PHE A 132 -8.38 -9.34 6.47
N ILE A 133 -8.08 -9.49 7.77
CA ILE A 133 -8.08 -8.38 8.74
C ILE A 133 -7.01 -7.35 8.40
N ILE A 134 -5.79 -7.79 8.06
CA ILE A 134 -4.74 -6.88 7.62
C ILE A 134 -5.10 -6.22 6.28
N GLY A 135 -5.84 -6.91 5.41
CA GLY A 135 -6.45 -6.34 4.21
C GLY A 135 -7.37 -5.18 4.55
N VAL A 136 -8.30 -5.35 5.49
CA VAL A 136 -9.19 -4.27 5.96
C VAL A 136 -8.38 -3.11 6.52
N ASN A 137 -7.34 -3.39 7.32
CA ASN A 137 -6.43 -2.37 7.86
C ASN A 137 -5.75 -1.55 6.75
N CYS A 138 -5.16 -2.25 5.78
CA CYS A 138 -4.52 -1.69 4.61
C CYS A 138 -5.49 -0.84 3.78
N GLY A 139 -6.70 -1.34 3.52
CA GLY A 139 -7.77 -0.61 2.83
C GLY A 139 -8.11 0.71 3.53
N LEU A 140 -8.29 0.68 4.85
CA LEU A 140 -8.55 1.90 5.64
C LEU A 140 -7.39 2.90 5.57
N ASN A 141 -6.14 2.43 5.60
CA ASN A 141 -4.96 3.29 5.46
C ASN A 141 -4.94 4.01 4.11
N THR A 142 -5.33 3.34 3.01
CA THR A 142 -5.37 3.96 1.68
C THR A 142 -6.38 5.11 1.56
N SER A 143 -7.40 5.15 2.41
CA SER A 143 -8.37 6.25 2.46
C SER A 143 -8.02 7.30 3.51
N LEU A 144 -7.68 6.87 4.73
CA LEU A 144 -7.48 7.75 5.88
C LEU A 144 -6.17 8.54 5.82
N VAL A 145 -5.07 7.92 5.39
CA VAL A 145 -3.76 8.59 5.39
C VAL A 145 -3.71 9.74 4.37
N PRO A 146 -4.12 9.57 3.09
CA PRO A 146 -4.15 10.69 2.15
C PRO A 146 -5.11 11.79 2.58
N MET A 147 -6.27 11.45 3.15
CA MET A 147 -7.23 12.41 3.68
C MET A 147 -6.61 13.23 4.82
N TYR A 148 -6.01 12.57 5.80
CA TYR A 148 -5.37 13.24 6.93
C TYR A 148 -4.24 14.17 6.47
N ILE A 149 -3.35 13.69 5.61
CA ILE A 149 -2.22 14.47 5.09
C ILE A 149 -2.71 15.69 4.29
N SER A 150 -3.71 15.52 3.40
CA SER A 150 -4.23 16.62 2.59
C SER A 150 -4.89 17.72 3.43
N GLU A 151 -5.46 17.37 4.59
CA GLU A 151 -6.15 18.31 5.48
C GLU A 151 -5.23 19.04 6.44
N ILE A 152 -4.08 18.45 6.82
CA ILE A 152 -3.07 19.12 7.67
C ILE A 152 -2.05 19.92 6.83
N ALA A 153 -1.87 19.54 5.56
CA ALA A 153 -0.92 20.15 4.65
C ALA A 153 -1.28 21.61 4.33
N PRO A 154 -0.29 22.51 4.19
CA PRO A 154 -0.51 23.82 3.59
C PRO A 154 -0.75 23.65 2.08
N LEU A 155 -1.54 24.56 1.50
CA LEU A 155 -1.96 24.51 0.10
C LEU A 155 -0.81 24.28 -0.88
N ASN A 156 0.31 24.98 -0.66
CA ASN A 156 1.49 24.91 -1.51
C ASN A 156 2.20 23.55 -1.49
N LEU A 157 1.91 22.68 -0.49
CA LEU A 157 2.55 21.35 -0.35
C LEU A 157 1.58 20.18 -0.54
N ARG A 158 0.26 20.43 -0.62
CA ARG A 158 -0.77 19.37 -0.77
C ARG A 158 -0.47 18.42 -1.93
N GLY A 159 0.01 18.95 -3.07
CA GLY A 159 0.34 18.16 -4.26
C GLY A 159 1.50 17.19 -4.04
N GLY A 160 2.62 17.68 -3.51
CA GLY A 160 3.83 16.87 -3.26
C GLY A 160 3.62 15.84 -2.16
N LEU A 161 2.82 16.15 -1.14
CA LEU A 161 2.55 15.23 -0.03
C LEU A 161 1.77 13.98 -0.42
N GLY A 162 1.04 14.00 -1.55
CA GLY A 162 0.45 12.79 -2.13
C GLY A 162 1.50 11.78 -2.59
N THR A 163 2.64 12.24 -3.11
CA THR A 163 3.74 11.36 -3.57
C THR A 163 4.51 10.72 -2.43
N VAL A 164 4.52 11.39 -1.27
CA VAL A 164 5.14 10.89 -0.05
C VAL A 164 4.44 9.62 0.44
N ASN A 165 3.12 9.50 0.28
CA ASN A 165 2.39 8.25 0.55
C ASN A 165 2.88 7.10 -0.33
N GLN A 166 3.04 7.35 -1.64
CA GLN A 166 3.54 6.33 -2.55
C GLN A 166 4.97 5.91 -2.19
N LEU A 167 5.80 6.85 -1.73
CA LEU A 167 7.15 6.54 -1.24
C LEU A 167 7.11 5.63 0.00
N ALA A 168 6.20 5.84 0.95
CA ALA A 168 6.02 4.94 2.09
C ALA A 168 5.66 3.52 1.65
N VAL A 169 4.77 3.38 0.66
CA VAL A 169 4.39 2.09 0.08
C VAL A 169 5.60 1.38 -0.54
N THR A 170 6.40 2.07 -1.36
CA THR A 170 7.56 1.45 -2.01
C THR A 170 8.67 1.10 -1.03
N ILE A 171 8.88 1.92 0.01
CA ILE A 171 9.80 1.59 1.11
C ILE A 171 9.30 0.36 1.88
N GLY A 172 8.01 0.31 2.23
CA GLY A 172 7.42 -0.84 2.92
C GLY A 172 7.58 -2.14 2.12
N LEU A 173 7.34 -2.07 0.80
CA LEU A 173 7.56 -3.18 -0.11
C LEU A 173 9.02 -3.65 -0.10
N LEU A 174 9.98 -2.72 -0.26
CA LEU A 174 11.40 -3.04 -0.23
C LEU A 174 11.84 -3.67 1.10
N ILE A 175 11.36 -3.14 2.23
CA ILE A 175 11.65 -3.71 3.55
C ILE A 175 11.14 -5.15 3.63
N SER A 176 9.93 -5.43 3.14
CA SER A 176 9.39 -6.80 3.14
C SER A 176 10.22 -7.77 2.30
N GLN A 177 10.73 -7.32 1.16
CA GLN A 177 11.60 -8.13 0.29
C GLN A 177 12.97 -8.38 0.92
N ILE A 178 13.56 -7.38 1.57
CA ILE A 178 14.84 -7.52 2.28
C ILE A 178 14.68 -8.51 3.44
N LEU A 179 13.66 -8.34 4.29
CA LEU A 179 13.45 -9.24 5.43
C LEU A 179 13.07 -10.65 4.99
N GLY A 180 12.47 -10.81 3.81
CA GLY A 180 12.03 -12.09 3.26
C GLY A 180 13.14 -12.99 2.72
N ILE A 181 14.42 -12.60 2.75
CA ILE A 181 15.51 -13.48 2.32
C ILE A 181 15.78 -14.59 3.35
N GLU A 182 16.28 -15.74 2.89
CA GLU A 182 16.61 -16.89 3.74
C GLU A 182 17.64 -16.56 4.81
N GLN A 183 18.56 -15.63 4.54
CA GLN A 183 19.58 -15.21 5.49
C GLN A 183 19.01 -14.40 6.67
N ILE A 184 17.74 -13.97 6.61
CA ILE A 184 17.10 -13.14 7.65
C ILE A 184 15.90 -13.85 8.25
N LEU A 185 14.73 -13.81 7.59
CA LEU A 185 13.47 -14.35 8.11
C LEU A 185 12.70 -15.18 7.09
N GLY A 186 13.20 -15.32 5.85
CA GLY A 186 12.62 -16.18 4.82
C GLY A 186 12.95 -17.66 5.00
N THR A 187 13.02 -18.14 6.23
CA THR A 187 13.28 -19.55 6.58
C THR A 187 11.99 -20.25 6.99
N ASP A 188 12.00 -21.59 7.03
CA ASP A 188 10.85 -22.38 7.47
C ASP A 188 10.32 -21.99 8.86
N ASP A 189 11.21 -21.59 9.77
CA ASP A 189 10.84 -21.11 11.11
C ASP A 189 10.62 -19.59 11.18
N GLY A 190 11.21 -18.82 10.26
CA GLY A 190 11.17 -17.35 10.27
C GLY A 190 9.95 -16.73 9.59
N TRP A 191 9.30 -17.41 8.64
CA TRP A 191 8.20 -16.82 7.87
C TRP A 191 6.98 -16.37 8.69
N PRO A 192 6.57 -17.03 9.80
CA PRO A 192 5.46 -16.52 10.62
C PRO A 192 5.86 -15.22 11.31
N VAL A 193 7.11 -15.12 11.77
CA VAL A 193 7.67 -13.90 12.37
C VAL A 193 7.73 -12.79 11.32
N LEU A 194 8.14 -13.11 10.08
CA LEU A 194 8.14 -12.17 8.96
C LEU A 194 6.74 -11.55 8.73
N LEU A 195 5.67 -12.36 8.72
CA LEU A 195 4.30 -11.85 8.62
C LEU A 195 3.88 -11.06 9.88
N GLY A 196 4.27 -11.55 11.05
CA GLY A 196 3.98 -10.92 12.34
C GLY A 196 4.67 -9.56 12.55
N LEU A 197 5.81 -9.30 11.91
CA LEU A 197 6.53 -8.02 11.98
C LEU A 197 5.73 -6.83 11.44
N ALA A 198 4.62 -7.08 10.73
CA ALA A 198 3.63 -6.05 10.41
C ALA A 198 3.07 -5.33 11.65
N ILE A 199 3.23 -5.90 12.85
CA ILE A 199 2.87 -5.27 14.13
C ILE A 199 3.72 -4.04 14.45
N CYS A 200 4.99 -4.02 14.03
CA CYS A 200 5.96 -2.97 14.35
C CYS A 200 5.52 -1.58 13.88
N PRO A 201 5.18 -1.36 12.59
CA PRO A 201 4.70 -0.06 12.13
C PRO A 201 3.37 0.34 12.80
N ALA A 202 2.48 -0.61 13.10
CA ALA A 202 1.21 -0.33 13.76
C ALA A 202 1.38 0.14 15.22
N VAL A 203 2.25 -0.54 15.98
CA VAL A 203 2.58 -0.15 17.36
C VAL A 203 3.31 1.20 17.38
N LEU A 204 4.27 1.38 16.47
CA LEU A 204 4.97 2.67 16.35
C LEU A 204 4.00 3.80 16.01
N GLN A 205 3.05 3.56 15.10
CA GLN A 205 2.01 4.53 14.79
C GLN A 205 1.10 4.79 16.00
N LEU A 206 0.73 3.76 16.77
CA LEU A 206 -0.08 3.89 17.98
C LEU A 206 0.61 4.74 19.06
N ILE A 207 1.95 4.74 19.12
CA ILE A 207 2.73 5.56 20.06
C ILE A 207 2.87 7.01 19.57
N LEU A 208 3.11 7.22 18.27
CA LEU A 208 3.38 8.55 17.70
C LEU A 208 2.11 9.36 17.44
N LEU A 209 1.04 8.71 16.96
CA LEU A 209 -0.17 9.38 16.53
C LEU A 209 -0.96 10.10 17.64
N PRO A 210 -0.97 9.65 18.92
CA PRO A 210 -1.61 10.39 20.01
C PRO A 210 -1.06 11.82 20.21
N VAL A 211 0.21 12.06 19.92
CA VAL A 211 0.84 13.40 20.02
C VAL A 211 0.38 14.32 18.87
N CYS A 212 0.03 13.73 17.73
CA CYS A 212 -0.43 14.46 16.55
C CYS A 212 -1.82 15.10 16.80
N PRO A 213 -2.11 16.29 16.24
CA PRO A 213 -3.43 16.91 16.35
C PRO A 213 -4.44 16.18 15.45
N GLU A 214 -5.72 16.28 15.77
CA GLU A 214 -6.76 15.87 14.81
C GLU A 214 -6.78 16.87 13.63
N SER A 215 -7.34 16.45 12.49
CA SER A 215 -7.49 17.31 11.31
C SER A 215 -8.19 18.63 11.66
N PRO A 216 -7.56 19.80 11.41
CA PRO A 216 -8.19 21.09 11.66
C PRO A 216 -9.48 21.27 10.87
N ARG A 217 -9.52 20.75 9.63
CA ARG A 217 -10.70 20.76 8.77
C ARG A 217 -11.84 19.95 9.39
N TYR A 218 -11.55 18.77 9.93
CA TYR A 218 -12.53 17.95 10.63
C TYR A 218 -13.09 18.66 11.87
N LEU A 219 -12.20 19.24 12.70
CA LEU A 219 -12.58 19.96 13.91
C LEU A 219 -13.47 21.18 13.60
N LEU A 220 -13.12 21.94 12.57
CA LEU A 220 -13.86 23.14 12.18
C LEU A 220 -15.20 22.81 11.52
N ILE A 221 -15.20 21.97 10.49
CA ILE A 221 -16.39 21.75 9.65
C ILE A 221 -17.34 20.74 10.31
N GLN A 222 -16.82 19.60 10.77
CA GLN A 222 -17.66 18.48 11.20
C GLN A 222 -18.00 18.52 12.68
N LYS A 223 -17.10 19.03 13.53
CA LYS A 223 -17.33 19.18 14.98
C LYS A 223 -17.73 20.59 15.39
N GLN A 224 -17.56 21.60 14.54
CA GLN A 224 -17.83 23.02 14.86
C GLN A 224 -17.01 23.50 16.08
N TRP A 225 -15.79 22.96 16.27
CA TRP A 225 -14.88 23.29 17.37
C TRP A 225 -13.75 24.19 16.89
N GLU A 226 -14.08 25.47 16.66
CA GLU A 226 -13.18 26.45 16.05
C GLU A 226 -11.89 26.68 16.85
N GLU A 227 -11.98 26.79 18.18
CA GLU A 227 -10.81 27.03 19.02
C GLU A 227 -9.82 25.87 19.00
N GLU A 228 -10.31 24.62 18.98
CA GLU A 228 -9.45 23.44 18.84
C GLU A 228 -8.87 23.34 17.42
N ALA A 229 -9.61 23.74 16.39
CA ALA A 229 -9.08 23.83 15.02
C ALA A 229 -7.96 24.88 14.91
N ARG A 230 -8.14 26.07 15.50
CA ARG A 230 -7.10 27.12 15.60
C ARG A 230 -5.87 26.60 16.34
N LYS A 231 -6.06 25.91 17.47
CA LYS A 231 -4.96 25.33 18.27
C LYS A 231 -4.19 24.26 17.49
N ALA A 232 -4.90 23.40 16.75
CA ALA A 232 -4.29 22.40 15.88
C ALA A 232 -3.47 23.06 14.76
N LEU A 233 -4.01 24.08 14.08
CA LEU A 233 -3.30 24.84 13.05
C LEU A 233 -2.08 25.57 13.60
N ARG A 234 -2.18 26.24 14.76
CA ARG A 234 -1.03 26.92 15.38
C ARG A 234 0.12 25.96 15.65
N ARG A 235 -0.18 24.74 16.09
CA ARG A 235 0.82 23.68 16.27
C ARG A 235 1.42 23.20 14.95
N LEU A 236 0.60 22.98 13.92
CA LEU A 236 1.05 22.50 12.60
C LEU A 236 1.84 23.56 11.82
N ARG A 237 1.45 24.83 11.91
CA ARG A 237 2.07 25.97 11.21
C ARG A 237 3.20 26.63 12.00
N ALA A 238 3.34 26.30 13.29
CA ALA A 238 4.27 26.97 14.23
C ALA A 238 4.15 28.51 14.18
N SER A 239 2.94 29.01 13.92
CA SER A 239 2.62 30.42 13.73
C SER A 239 1.29 30.73 14.41
N ASN A 240 1.18 31.95 14.96
CA ASN A 240 -0.09 32.44 15.53
C ASN A 240 -1.04 32.99 14.46
N ASN A 241 -0.51 33.34 13.28
CA ASN A 241 -1.31 33.85 12.18
C ASN A 241 -1.87 32.68 11.34
N VAL A 242 -3.00 32.16 11.76
CA VAL A 242 -3.72 31.02 11.11
C VAL A 242 -5.11 31.42 10.60
N GLU A 243 -5.44 32.71 10.67
CA GLU A 243 -6.79 33.19 10.32
C GLU A 243 -7.07 33.06 8.83
N GLU A 244 -6.03 33.17 7.99
CA GLU A 244 -6.12 32.93 6.55
C GLU A 244 -6.47 31.46 6.25
N ASP A 245 -5.79 30.48 6.89
CA ASP A 245 -6.12 29.06 6.78
C ASP A 245 -7.58 28.77 7.23
N ILE A 246 -8.05 29.45 8.30
CA ILE A 246 -9.42 29.27 8.82
C ILE A 246 -10.47 29.85 7.87
N GLU A 247 -10.27 31.08 7.38
CA GLU A 247 -11.21 31.70 6.44
C GLU A 247 -11.26 30.96 5.11
N GLU A 248 -10.14 30.39 4.66
CA GLU A 248 -10.09 29.52 3.50
C GLU A 248 -10.93 28.24 3.71
N MET A 249 -10.76 27.55 4.85
CA MET A 249 -11.59 26.37 5.17
C MET A 249 -13.08 26.72 5.27
N ARG A 250 -13.42 27.92 5.77
CA ARG A 250 -14.80 28.42 5.76
C ARG A 250 -15.30 28.73 4.36
N ALA A 251 -14.46 29.28 3.48
CA ALA A 251 -14.81 29.49 2.09
C ALA A 251 -15.08 28.17 1.36
N GLU A 252 -14.22 27.15 1.57
CA GLU A 252 -14.46 25.78 1.10
C GLU A 252 -15.78 25.22 1.64
N GLN A 253 -16.06 25.40 2.94
CA GLN A 253 -17.31 24.95 3.55
C GLN A 253 -18.54 25.65 2.96
N ARG A 254 -18.50 26.98 2.75
CA ARG A 254 -19.60 27.75 2.15
C ARG A 254 -19.90 27.28 0.72
N ALA A 255 -18.86 26.99 -0.06
CA ALA A 255 -19.00 26.40 -1.39
C ALA A 255 -19.55 24.96 -1.33
N GLN A 256 -19.16 24.17 -0.32
CA GLN A 256 -19.71 22.83 -0.10
C GLN A 256 -21.17 22.84 0.38
N GLN A 257 -21.59 23.81 1.20
CA GLN A 257 -22.97 23.91 1.69
C GLN A 257 -23.97 24.36 0.63
N SER A 258 -23.50 25.03 -0.43
CA SER A 258 -24.33 25.30 -1.62
C SER A 258 -24.61 24.05 -2.46
N GLU A 259 -23.91 22.94 -2.18
CA GLU A 259 -24.12 21.65 -2.84
C GLU A 259 -24.68 20.64 -1.81
N SER A 260 -25.74 19.90 -2.16
CA SER A 260 -26.27 18.87 -1.27
C SER A 260 -25.25 17.75 -1.07
N MET A 261 -25.16 17.18 0.15
CA MET A 261 -24.35 15.97 0.38
C MET A 261 -24.77 14.87 -0.60
N ILE A 262 -23.88 14.53 -1.53
CA ILE A 262 -24.16 13.58 -2.61
C ILE A 262 -24.02 12.16 -2.06
N SER A 263 -25.10 11.38 -2.12
CA SER A 263 -25.06 9.95 -1.83
C SER A 263 -24.21 9.20 -2.86
N MET A 264 -23.65 8.03 -2.52
CA MET A 264 -22.94 7.19 -3.50
C MET A 264 -23.82 6.80 -4.69
N THR A 265 -25.12 6.60 -4.47
CA THR A 265 -26.09 6.35 -5.54
C THR A 265 -26.29 7.58 -6.44
N GLU A 266 -26.35 8.77 -5.84
CA GLU A 266 -26.48 10.03 -6.58
C GLU A 266 -25.19 10.35 -7.36
N LEU A 267 -24.02 10.01 -6.83
CA LEU A 267 -22.74 10.18 -7.51
C LEU A 267 -22.68 9.37 -8.82
N ILE A 268 -23.17 8.13 -8.79
CA ILE A 268 -23.20 7.24 -9.96
C ILE A 268 -24.28 7.68 -10.96
N CYS A 269 -25.45 8.09 -10.45
CA CYS A 269 -26.57 8.49 -11.30
C CYS A 269 -26.41 9.90 -11.90
N SER A 270 -25.63 10.79 -11.28
CA SER A 270 -25.50 12.19 -11.68
C SER A 270 -24.74 12.36 -13.02
N PRO A 271 -25.38 12.93 -14.06
CA PRO A 271 -24.73 13.10 -15.36
C PRO A 271 -23.53 14.06 -15.35
N THR A 272 -23.47 15.01 -14.41
CA THR A 272 -22.34 15.96 -14.28
C THR A 272 -21.11 15.31 -13.66
N LEU A 273 -21.28 14.32 -12.78
CA LEU A 273 -20.20 13.65 -12.06
C LEU A 273 -19.73 12.35 -12.73
N ARG A 274 -20.47 11.84 -13.73
CA ARG A 274 -20.11 10.65 -14.50
C ARG A 274 -18.73 10.77 -15.15
N SER A 275 -18.40 11.89 -15.79
CA SER A 275 -17.11 12.03 -16.48
C SER A 275 -15.91 11.98 -15.51
N PRO A 276 -15.87 12.76 -14.40
CA PRO A 276 -14.84 12.60 -13.37
C PRO A 276 -14.79 11.19 -12.75
N LEU A 277 -15.95 10.57 -12.52
CA LEU A 277 -16.04 9.23 -11.95
C LEU A 277 -15.44 8.18 -12.90
N ILE A 278 -15.80 8.22 -14.19
CA ILE A 278 -15.26 7.33 -15.22
C ILE A 278 -13.75 7.50 -15.32
N ILE A 279 -13.24 8.74 -15.35
CA ILE A 279 -11.80 9.00 -15.39
C ILE A 279 -11.11 8.40 -14.16
N SER A 280 -11.68 8.57 -12.97
CA SER A 280 -11.14 8.00 -11.72
C SER A 280 -11.11 6.48 -11.73
N ILE A 281 -12.20 5.84 -12.18
CA ILE A 281 -12.30 4.38 -12.31
C ILE A 281 -11.29 3.86 -13.33
N VAL A 282 -11.22 4.46 -14.51
CA VAL A 282 -10.27 4.06 -15.57
C VAL A 282 -8.83 4.25 -15.11
N MET A 283 -8.51 5.33 -14.39
CA MET A 283 -7.18 5.51 -13.80
C MET A 283 -6.84 4.38 -12.82
N GLN A 284 -7.76 4.03 -11.91
CA GLN A 284 -7.53 2.94 -10.95
C GLN A 284 -7.41 1.57 -11.63
N LEU A 285 -8.26 1.29 -12.63
CA LEU A 285 -8.19 0.07 -13.44
C LEU A 285 -6.88 0.00 -14.21
N SER A 286 -6.44 1.11 -14.82
CA SER A 286 -5.17 1.14 -15.56
C SER A 286 -3.97 0.83 -14.66
N GLN A 287 -4.02 1.22 -13.38
CA GLN A 287 -2.99 0.87 -12.40
C GLN A 287 -3.00 -0.62 -12.08
N GLN A 288 -4.16 -1.20 -11.76
CA GLN A 288 -4.27 -2.61 -11.35
C GLN A 288 -4.07 -3.59 -12.51
N LEU A 289 -4.67 -3.30 -13.67
CA LEU A 289 -4.59 -4.11 -14.89
C LEU A 289 -3.25 -3.96 -15.63
N SER A 290 -2.37 -3.09 -15.16
CA SER A 290 -1.00 -3.01 -15.67
C SER A 290 -0.15 -4.26 -15.37
N GLY A 291 -0.65 -5.17 -14.51
CA GLY A 291 0.05 -6.38 -14.11
C GLY A 291 1.03 -6.18 -12.96
N ILE A 292 1.10 -4.98 -12.38
CA ILE A 292 2.08 -4.67 -11.33
C ILE A 292 1.96 -5.56 -10.09
N ASN A 293 0.74 -5.95 -9.70
CA ASN A 293 0.53 -6.87 -8.58
C ASN A 293 1.06 -8.28 -8.86
N ALA A 294 1.03 -8.74 -10.12
CA ALA A 294 1.61 -10.03 -10.48
C ALA A 294 3.13 -10.01 -10.27
N VAL A 295 3.77 -8.88 -10.57
CA VAL A 295 5.18 -8.66 -10.24
C VAL A 295 5.38 -8.64 -8.71
N PHE A 296 4.55 -7.94 -7.94
CA PHE A 296 4.73 -7.85 -6.48
C PHE A 296 4.54 -9.17 -5.74
N TYR A 297 3.58 -10.00 -6.17
CA TYR A 297 3.23 -11.23 -5.48
C TYR A 297 4.01 -12.44 -5.98
N TYR A 298 4.44 -12.45 -7.25
CA TYR A 298 5.00 -13.64 -7.89
C TYR A 298 6.37 -13.42 -8.56
N SER A 299 7.05 -12.27 -8.36
CA SER A 299 8.36 -12.03 -9.01
C SER A 299 9.39 -13.12 -8.70
N THR A 300 9.44 -13.62 -7.46
CA THR A 300 10.41 -14.65 -7.07
C THR A 300 10.15 -15.93 -7.86
N GLY A 301 8.89 -16.38 -7.89
CA GLY A 301 8.46 -17.51 -8.72
C GLY A 301 8.71 -17.31 -10.22
N LEU A 302 8.50 -16.11 -10.76
CA LEU A 302 8.79 -15.79 -12.16
C LEU A 302 10.28 -15.86 -12.50
N PHE A 303 11.16 -15.42 -11.60
CA PHE A 303 12.61 -15.51 -11.79
C PHE A 303 13.13 -16.95 -11.68
N ILE A 304 12.60 -17.73 -10.73
CA ILE A 304 12.89 -19.17 -10.62
C ILE A 304 12.44 -19.89 -11.89
N SER A 305 11.20 -19.62 -12.33
CA SER A 305 10.64 -20.16 -13.57
C SER A 305 11.42 -19.73 -14.80
N SER A 306 12.23 -18.67 -14.73
CA SER A 306 13.12 -18.23 -15.80
C SER A 306 14.46 -18.99 -15.83
N GLY A 307 14.77 -19.78 -14.80
CA GLY A 307 15.98 -20.61 -14.69
C GLY A 307 17.03 -20.06 -13.73
N LEU A 308 16.69 -19.04 -12.93
CA LEU A 308 17.56 -18.52 -11.88
C LEU A 308 17.47 -19.38 -10.62
N THR A 309 18.55 -19.44 -9.84
CA THR A 309 18.51 -20.08 -8.52
C THR A 309 17.58 -19.33 -7.57
N GLU A 310 17.07 -20.00 -6.54
CA GLU A 310 16.16 -19.40 -5.55
C GLU A 310 16.80 -18.17 -4.87
N GLU A 311 18.07 -18.30 -4.46
CA GLU A 311 18.84 -17.21 -3.86
C GLU A 311 18.96 -16.00 -4.81
N THR A 312 19.35 -16.23 -6.07
CA THR A 312 19.50 -15.16 -7.07
C THR A 312 18.15 -14.51 -7.37
N SER A 313 17.07 -15.29 -7.40
CA SER A 313 15.70 -14.81 -7.65
C SER A 313 15.21 -13.89 -6.54
N LYS A 314 15.52 -14.20 -5.28
CA LYS A 314 15.21 -13.34 -4.12
C LYS A 314 15.98 -12.01 -4.20
N PHE A 315 17.28 -12.03 -4.55
CA PHE A 315 18.07 -10.81 -4.76
C PHE A 315 17.56 -9.96 -5.94
N MET A 316 17.14 -10.57 -7.04
CA MET A 316 16.55 -9.86 -8.18
C MET A 316 15.22 -9.19 -7.80
N THR A 317 14.39 -9.84 -6.98
CA THR A 317 13.16 -9.26 -6.44
C THR A 317 13.44 -8.02 -5.57
N ILE A 318 14.47 -8.05 -4.72
CA ILE A 318 14.93 -6.85 -3.98
C ILE A 318 15.38 -5.75 -4.94
N GLY A 319 16.08 -6.11 -6.02
CA GLY A 319 16.47 -5.18 -7.07
C GLY A 319 15.28 -4.43 -7.68
N ILE A 320 14.17 -5.13 -7.93
CA ILE A 320 12.91 -4.50 -8.38
C ILE A 320 12.43 -3.47 -7.33
N GLY A 321 12.37 -3.84 -6.05
CA GLY A 321 11.95 -2.93 -4.99
C GLY A 321 12.85 -1.69 -4.88
N ALA A 322 14.16 -1.87 -5.00
CA ALA A 322 15.13 -0.77 -4.96
C ALA A 322 14.94 0.19 -6.14
N ILE A 323 14.75 -0.35 -7.35
CA ILE A 323 14.43 0.44 -8.55
C ILE A 323 13.12 1.20 -8.37
N MET A 324 12.09 0.58 -7.77
CA MET A 324 10.83 1.25 -7.52
C MET A 324 10.97 2.44 -6.56
N VAL A 325 11.72 2.28 -5.46
CA VAL A 325 12.00 3.39 -4.54
C VAL A 325 12.75 4.50 -5.26
N ALA A 326 13.80 4.16 -6.01
CA ALA A 326 14.58 5.14 -6.77
C ALA A 326 13.72 5.89 -7.79
N MET A 327 12.89 5.18 -8.57
CA MET A 327 12.01 5.78 -9.56
C MET A 327 10.91 6.62 -8.91
N THR A 328 10.41 6.23 -7.73
CA THR A 328 9.44 7.04 -6.97
C THR A 328 10.05 8.37 -6.55
N LEU A 329 11.32 8.37 -6.11
CA LEU A 329 12.06 9.59 -5.78
C LEU A 329 12.31 10.48 -7.01
N VAL A 330 12.55 9.89 -8.18
CA VAL A 330 12.69 10.63 -9.45
C VAL A 330 11.36 11.23 -9.92
N ILE A 331 10.27 10.49 -9.79
CA ILE A 331 8.93 10.91 -10.22
C ILE A 331 8.40 12.07 -9.37
N MET A 332 8.72 12.11 -8.08
CA MET A 332 8.26 13.15 -7.16
C MET A 332 8.49 14.58 -7.67
N PRO A 333 9.72 15.03 -8.00
CA PRO A 333 9.96 16.37 -8.56
C PRO A 333 9.52 16.50 -10.02
N LEU A 334 9.40 15.38 -10.75
CA LEU A 334 9.02 15.39 -12.17
C LEU A 334 7.52 15.63 -12.35
N MET A 335 6.71 15.20 -11.38
CA MET A 335 5.25 15.36 -11.38
C MET A 335 4.83 16.83 -11.46
N ASP A 336 5.53 17.70 -10.74
CA ASP A 336 5.25 19.14 -10.72
C ASP A 336 5.72 19.83 -12.02
N ARG A 337 6.68 19.24 -12.75
CA ARG A 337 7.25 19.84 -13.97
C ARG A 337 6.55 19.43 -15.26
N MET A 338 6.27 18.13 -15.42
CA MET A 338 5.75 17.57 -16.67
C MET A 338 4.23 17.38 -16.67
N GLY A 339 3.61 17.46 -15.48
CA GLY A 339 2.18 17.28 -15.29
C GLY A 339 1.75 15.81 -15.23
N ARG A 340 0.63 15.56 -14.53
CA ARG A 340 0.15 14.21 -14.18
C ARG A 340 -0.26 13.36 -15.41
N ARG A 341 -0.94 13.96 -16.39
CA ARG A 341 -1.41 13.26 -17.61
C ARG A 341 -0.24 12.70 -18.43
N THR A 342 0.78 13.51 -18.63
CA THR A 342 1.97 13.17 -19.39
C THR A 342 2.71 12.00 -18.75
N LEU A 343 2.95 12.06 -17.44
CA LEU A 343 3.59 10.97 -16.68
C LEU A 343 2.81 9.66 -16.78
N HIS A 344 1.48 9.70 -16.64
CA HIS A 344 0.64 8.50 -16.70
C HIS A 344 0.70 7.83 -18.08
N LEU A 345 0.64 8.61 -19.16
CA LEU A 345 0.71 8.09 -20.53
C LEU A 345 2.08 7.50 -20.86
N TYR A 346 3.17 8.15 -20.46
CA TYR A 346 4.51 7.59 -20.65
C TYR A 346 4.71 6.32 -19.82
N GLY A 347 4.20 6.28 -18.59
CA GLY A 347 4.23 5.08 -17.74
C GLY A 347 3.52 3.90 -18.41
N LEU A 348 2.27 4.08 -18.82
CA LEU A 348 1.50 3.03 -19.51
C LEU A 348 2.14 2.62 -20.85
N GLY A 349 2.66 3.57 -21.62
CA GLY A 349 3.35 3.28 -22.88
C GLY A 349 4.62 2.44 -22.67
N GLY A 350 5.42 2.77 -21.66
CA GLY A 350 6.59 1.98 -21.28
C GLY A 350 6.20 0.57 -20.82
N MET A 351 5.21 0.45 -19.94
CA MET A 351 4.72 -0.85 -19.46
C MET A 351 4.19 -1.73 -20.60
N PHE A 352 3.49 -1.15 -21.57
CA PHE A 352 3.02 -1.86 -22.76
C PHE A 352 4.18 -2.47 -23.55
N ILE A 353 5.21 -1.68 -23.85
CA ILE A 353 6.39 -2.14 -24.58
C ILE A 353 7.11 -3.27 -23.83
N PHE A 354 7.38 -3.09 -22.53
CA PHE A 354 8.06 -4.12 -21.73
C PHE A 354 7.22 -5.39 -21.54
N SER A 355 5.90 -5.28 -21.48
CA SER A 355 5.01 -6.44 -21.41
C SER A 355 5.04 -7.27 -22.70
N ILE A 356 5.21 -6.63 -23.87
CA ILE A 356 5.44 -7.34 -25.14
C ILE A 356 6.77 -8.10 -25.07
N PHE A 357 7.83 -7.47 -24.59
CA PHE A 357 9.13 -8.13 -24.44
C PHE A 357 9.06 -9.34 -23.52
N ILE A 358 8.44 -9.21 -22.34
CA ILE A 358 8.26 -10.31 -21.39
C ILE A 358 7.48 -11.46 -22.05
N THR A 359 6.35 -11.16 -22.70
CA THR A 359 5.52 -12.17 -23.38
C THR A 359 6.32 -12.92 -24.46
N ILE A 360 7.08 -12.19 -25.29
CA ILE A 360 7.93 -12.80 -26.33
C ILE A 360 9.03 -13.67 -25.70
N SER A 361 9.67 -13.21 -24.63
CA SER A 361 10.71 -13.99 -23.93
C SER A 361 10.17 -15.30 -23.36
N PHE A 362 8.97 -15.28 -22.77
CA PHE A 362 8.32 -16.50 -22.26
C PHE A 362 7.93 -17.46 -23.40
N LEU A 363 7.36 -16.94 -24.50
CA LEU A 363 7.04 -17.75 -25.69
C LEU A 363 8.28 -18.43 -26.28
N ILE A 364 9.40 -17.70 -26.37
CA ILE A 364 10.66 -18.27 -26.84
C ILE A 364 11.13 -19.38 -25.90
N LYS A 365 11.06 -19.16 -24.58
CA LYS A 365 11.46 -20.17 -23.60
C LYS A 365 10.62 -21.44 -23.71
N GLU A 366 9.30 -21.31 -23.84
CA GLU A 366 8.39 -22.44 -23.98
C GLU A 366 8.65 -23.21 -25.29
N PHE A 367 8.91 -22.50 -26.38
CA PHE A 367 9.30 -23.10 -27.65
C PHE A 367 10.61 -23.89 -27.56
N PHE A 368 11.65 -23.33 -26.92
CA PHE A 368 12.92 -24.05 -26.70
C PHE A 368 12.74 -25.26 -25.78
N GLY A 369 11.89 -25.17 -24.75
CA GLY A 369 11.54 -26.30 -23.88
C GLY A 369 10.91 -27.46 -24.67
N TYR A 370 9.92 -27.15 -25.51
CA TYR A 370 9.28 -28.14 -26.38
C TYR A 370 10.26 -28.80 -27.37
N VAL A 371 11.18 -28.00 -27.94
CA VAL A 371 12.22 -28.52 -28.84
C VAL A 371 13.19 -29.45 -28.08
N GLN A 372 13.57 -29.12 -26.85
CA GLN A 372 14.45 -29.95 -26.04
C GLN A 372 13.78 -31.28 -25.66
N GLU A 373 12.51 -31.26 -25.21
CA GLU A 373 11.74 -32.48 -24.93
C GLU A 373 11.63 -33.38 -26.18
N MET A 374 11.45 -32.78 -27.35
CA MET A 374 11.38 -33.53 -28.61
C MET A 374 12.74 -34.15 -28.98
N ILE A 375 13.86 -33.47 -28.71
CA ILE A 375 15.21 -34.00 -28.90
C ILE A 375 15.46 -35.17 -27.94
N ASP A 376 15.11 -35.01 -26.67
CA ASP A 376 15.29 -36.05 -25.64
C ASP A 376 14.40 -37.28 -25.92
N TRP A 377 13.24 -37.11 -26.57
CA TRP A 377 12.40 -38.23 -27.03
C TRP A 377 12.99 -38.98 -28.23
N MET A 378 13.82 -38.32 -29.04
CA MET A 378 14.46 -38.91 -30.22
C MET A 378 15.80 -39.60 -29.91
N SER A 379 16.44 -39.29 -28.78
CA SER A 379 17.67 -39.94 -28.28
C SER A 379 17.39 -41.17 -27.45
#